data_AF-A0A016S4L4-F1
#
_entry.id   AF-A0A016S4L4-F1
#
_cell.length_a   1.000
_cell.length_b   1.000
_cell.length_c   1.000
_cell.angle_alpha   90.00
_cell.angle_beta   90.00
_cell.angle_gamma   90.00
#
_symmetry.space_group_name_H-M   'P 1'
#
loop_
_entity.id
_entity.type
_entity.pdbx_description
1 polymer ?
#
loop_
_entity_poly.entity_id
_entity_poly.type
_entity_poly.pdbx_seq_one_letter_code
_entity_poly.pdbx_strand_id
1 'polypeptide(L)'
;MSKDLIELEEAPVMNLDLTGEKNGYGGLMTYGGFDVENCEEPVTYEPVVSPSFWHVRLLEVSAGSYSSNGRWKAEPDTATSFIRGPAAIISAIAEEIGAQVRAKAPGQLPLIFQNIIASLKITNFI
;
A
#
# COMPACT_ATOMS: atom_id res chain seq x y z
N MET A 1 -18.03 -43.58 -3.54
CA MET A 1 -18.28 -43.00 -2.20
C MET A 1 -16.91 -42.86 -1.56
N SER A 2 -16.30 -41.69 -1.35
CA SER A 2 -16.76 -40.30 -1.37
C SER A 2 -15.67 -39.46 -2.05
N LYS A 3 -16.06 -38.51 -2.91
CA LYS A 3 -15.19 -37.38 -3.23
C LYS A 3 -15.39 -36.42 -2.08
N ASP A 4 -14.59 -36.56 -1.04
CA ASP A 4 -14.46 -35.50 -0.03
C ASP A 4 -13.60 -34.39 -0.65
N LEU A 5 -14.17 -33.75 -1.68
CA LEU A 5 -13.84 -32.38 -1.97
C LEU A 5 -14.40 -31.62 -0.79
N ILE A 6 -13.52 -31.17 0.10
CA ILE A 6 -13.86 -30.14 1.06
C ILE A 6 -14.42 -29.01 0.21
N GLU A 7 -15.74 -28.81 0.26
CA GLU A 7 -16.34 -27.55 -0.13
C GLU A 7 -15.79 -26.54 0.86
N LEU A 8 -14.69 -25.90 0.46
CA LEU A 8 -14.24 -24.69 1.10
C LEU A 8 -15.38 -23.70 0.89
N GLU A 9 -16.20 -23.52 1.91
CA GLU A 9 -17.15 -22.42 2.04
C GLU A 9 -16.36 -21.11 2.27
N GLU A 10 -15.37 -20.90 1.40
CA GLU A 10 -14.40 -19.85 1.45
C GLU A 10 -14.89 -18.76 0.51
N ALA A 11 -15.13 -17.57 1.04
CA ALA A 11 -15.41 -16.42 0.20
C ALA A 11 -14.22 -16.23 -0.77
N PRO A 12 -14.43 -15.80 -2.03
CA PRO A 12 -13.35 -15.62 -3.01
C PRO A 12 -12.54 -14.36 -2.70
N VAL A 13 -11.96 -14.30 -1.51
CA VAL A 13 -11.23 -13.18 -0.93
C VAL A 13 -9.91 -13.69 -0.36
N MET A 14 -8.93 -12.78 -0.36
CA MET A 14 -7.62 -12.98 0.24
C MET A 14 -7.33 -11.72 1.05
N ASN A 15 -6.92 -11.89 2.30
CA ASN A 15 -6.58 -10.81 3.20
C ASN A 15 -5.13 -10.96 3.65
N LEU A 16 -4.41 -9.84 3.76
CA LEU A 16 -3.00 -9.81 4.10
C LEU A 16 -2.76 -8.82 5.24
N ASP A 17 -2.21 -9.33 6.34
CA ASP A 17 -1.64 -8.55 7.43
C ASP A 17 -0.10 -8.56 7.30
N LEU A 18 0.52 -7.38 7.22
CA LEU A 18 1.97 -7.22 7.14
C LEU A 18 2.48 -6.53 8.39
N THR A 19 3.25 -7.26 9.21
CA THR A 19 3.79 -6.74 10.46
C THR A 19 5.24 -6.25 10.30
N GLY A 20 5.61 -5.21 11.02
CA GLY A 20 6.93 -4.57 10.96
C GLY A 20 7.96 -5.12 11.95
N GLU A 21 7.73 -6.29 12.54
CA GLU A 21 8.58 -6.77 13.65
C GLU A 21 9.93 -7.31 13.17
N LYS A 22 11.01 -6.85 13.81
CA LYS A 22 12.38 -7.25 13.46
C LYS A 22 12.76 -8.68 13.85
N ASN A 23 11.97 -9.37 14.68
CA ASN A 23 12.47 -10.54 15.45
C ASN A 23 11.52 -11.76 15.55
N GLY A 24 10.47 -11.93 14.73
CA GLY A 24 9.68 -13.16 14.88
C GLY A 24 8.63 -13.49 13.82
N TYR A 25 7.81 -12.54 13.38
CA TYR A 25 6.76 -12.78 12.39
C TYR A 25 6.72 -11.63 11.39
N GLY A 26 6.61 -11.94 10.09
CA GLY A 26 6.61 -10.96 9.00
C GLY A 26 5.22 -10.63 8.44
N GLY A 27 4.16 -11.25 8.98
CA GLY A 27 2.78 -11.08 8.53
C GLY A 27 2.02 -12.41 8.40
N LEU A 28 0.71 -12.30 8.11
CA LEU A 28 -0.21 -13.41 7.89
C LEU A 28 -1.00 -13.21 6.59
N MET A 29 -1.16 -14.29 5.82
CA MET A 29 -2.03 -14.33 4.65
C MET A 29 -3.22 -15.25 4.92
N THR A 30 -4.42 -14.70 4.85
CA THR A 30 -5.69 -15.40 5.04
C THR A 30 -6.34 -15.64 3.68
N TYR A 31 -6.56 -16.90 3.35
CA TYR A 31 -7.30 -17.32 2.16
C TYR A 31 -8.73 -17.66 2.57
N GLY A 32 -9.70 -17.26 1.75
CA GLY A 32 -11.08 -17.70 1.92
C GLY A 32 -11.90 -16.94 2.95
N GLY A 33 -11.35 -15.88 3.54
CA GLY A 33 -12.01 -15.12 4.60
C GLY A 33 -11.26 -13.84 4.99
N PHE A 34 -11.75 -13.20 6.05
CA PHE A 34 -11.16 -12.02 6.66
C PHE A 34 -10.43 -12.38 7.95
N ASP A 35 -9.31 -11.71 8.20
CA ASP A 35 -8.60 -11.79 9.47
C ASP A 35 -9.21 -10.77 10.45
N VAL A 36 -10.08 -11.24 11.33
CA VAL A 36 -10.74 -10.39 12.34
C VAL A 36 -9.90 -10.17 13.59
N GLU A 37 -8.77 -10.86 13.73
CA GLU A 37 -7.89 -10.75 14.89
C GLU A 37 -6.83 -9.67 14.67
N ASN A 38 -6.30 -9.56 13.45
CA ASN A 38 -5.23 -8.61 13.13
C ASN A 38 -5.70 -7.38 12.32
N CYS A 39 -6.90 -7.39 11.73
CA CYS A 39 -7.46 -6.24 10.99
C CYS A 39 -8.68 -5.63 11.70
N GLU A 40 -8.80 -4.30 11.66
CA GLU A 40 -9.94 -3.57 12.21
C GLU A 40 -11.18 -3.63 11.29
N GLU A 41 -12.37 -3.71 11.87
CA GLU A 41 -13.66 -3.59 11.17
C GLU A 41 -14.28 -2.19 11.40
N PRO A 42 -15.04 -1.62 10.42
CA PRO A 42 -15.48 -2.23 9.15
C PRO A 42 -14.50 -2.08 7.98
N VAL A 43 -14.51 -3.05 7.07
CA VAL A 43 -13.76 -2.99 5.81
C VAL A 43 -14.42 -1.99 4.84
N THR A 44 -13.65 -1.02 4.36
CA THR A 44 -14.05 -0.10 3.28
C THR A 44 -13.57 -0.65 1.94
N TYR A 45 -14.48 -0.74 0.96
CA TYR A 45 -14.19 -1.31 -0.35
C TYR A 45 -14.09 -0.23 -1.43
N GLU A 46 -13.05 -0.32 -2.25
CA GLU A 46 -12.88 0.49 -3.44
C GLU A 46 -13.02 -0.37 -4.71
N PRO A 47 -13.78 0.07 -5.73
CA PRO A 47 -13.94 -0.70 -6.95
C PRO A 47 -12.64 -0.73 -7.76
N VAL A 48 -12.28 -1.92 -8.22
CA VAL A 48 -11.14 -2.11 -9.12
C VAL A 48 -11.43 -1.47 -10.49
N VAL A 49 -10.48 -0.69 -11.00
CA VAL A 49 -10.59 0.10 -12.24
C VAL A 49 -10.34 -0.75 -13.50
N SER A 50 -9.63 -1.89 -13.37
CA SER A 50 -9.34 -2.81 -14.49
C SER A 50 -9.23 -4.25 -13.99
N PRO A 51 -9.88 -5.25 -14.62
CA PRO A 51 -9.89 -6.63 -14.14
C PRO A 51 -8.52 -7.33 -14.17
N SER A 52 -7.53 -6.77 -14.87
CA SER A 52 -6.19 -7.37 -14.98
C SER A 52 -5.22 -6.95 -13.87
N PHE A 53 -5.56 -5.94 -13.08
CA PHE A 53 -4.68 -5.38 -12.04
C PHE A 53 -5.51 -4.91 -10.86
N TRP A 54 -4.96 -4.96 -9.65
CA TRP A 54 -5.64 -4.46 -8.45
C TRP A 54 -5.70 -2.92 -8.38
N HIS A 55 -5.84 -2.23 -9.51
CA HIS A 55 -5.88 -0.77 -9.55
C HIS A 55 -7.15 -0.21 -8.91
N VAL A 56 -7.02 0.67 -7.93
CA VAL A 56 -8.12 1.44 -7.35
C VAL A 56 -8.01 2.91 -7.75
N ARG A 57 -9.11 3.65 -7.63
CA ARG A 57 -9.09 5.09 -7.86
C ARG A 57 -8.50 5.78 -6.63
N LEU A 58 -7.61 6.74 -6.86
CA LEU A 58 -7.11 7.65 -5.83
C LEU A 58 -7.45 9.07 -6.28
N LEU A 59 -8.20 9.82 -5.48
CA LEU A 59 -8.63 11.17 -5.83
C LEU A 59 -7.66 12.27 -5.37
N GLU A 60 -7.01 12.08 -4.23
CA GLU A 60 -6.16 13.10 -3.62
C GLU A 60 -4.98 12.48 -2.87
N VAL A 61 -3.85 13.17 -2.89
CA VAL A 61 -2.72 12.92 -2.00
C VAL A 61 -2.36 14.20 -1.27
N SER A 62 -2.02 14.07 0.00
CA SER A 62 -1.70 15.20 0.87
C SER A 62 -0.58 14.84 1.83
N ALA A 63 0.26 15.82 2.16
CA ALA A 63 1.23 15.76 3.25
C ALA A 63 1.40 17.17 3.79
N GLY A 64 1.40 17.39 5.11
CA GLY A 64 1.49 18.75 5.67
C GLY A 64 0.48 19.72 5.05
N SER A 65 0.98 20.80 4.46
CA SER A 65 0.24 21.81 3.70
C SER A 65 0.14 21.52 2.19
N TYR A 66 0.90 20.55 1.68
CA TYR A 66 0.81 20.09 0.30
C TYR A 66 -0.44 19.24 0.09
N SER A 67 -1.18 19.55 -0.97
CA SER A 67 -2.25 18.70 -1.50
C SER A 67 -2.19 18.70 -3.02
N SER A 68 -2.53 17.57 -3.61
CA SER A 68 -2.73 17.46 -5.04
C SER A 68 -3.95 16.58 -5.28
N ASN A 69 -4.87 17.11 -6.08
CA ASN A 69 -5.97 16.35 -6.60
C ASN A 69 -5.62 15.82 -8.00
N GLY A 70 -5.91 14.55 -8.21
CA GLY A 70 -5.69 13.91 -9.49
C GLY A 70 -6.48 12.62 -9.51
N ARG A 71 -7.15 12.34 -10.62
CA ARG A 71 -7.86 11.06 -10.78
C ARG A 71 -6.85 9.97 -11.14
N TRP A 72 -6.04 9.55 -10.17
CA TRP A 72 -5.00 8.56 -10.36
C TRP A 72 -5.54 7.13 -10.26
N LYS A 73 -4.73 6.20 -10.77
CA LYS A 73 -4.87 4.77 -10.51
C LYS A 73 -3.76 4.41 -9.53
N ALA A 74 -4.14 3.89 -8.36
CA ALA A 74 -3.21 3.40 -7.35
C ALA A 74 -3.20 1.87 -7.35
N GLU A 75 -2.04 1.28 -7.09
CA GLU A 75 -1.84 -0.17 -7.04
C GLU A 75 -1.47 -0.58 -5.61
N PRO A 76 -2.35 -1.23 -4.85
CA PRO A 76 -1.97 -2.04 -3.70
C PRO A 76 -1.04 -3.17 -4.14
N ASP A 77 0.27 -2.93 -4.04
CA ASP A 77 1.33 -3.85 -4.45
C ASP A 77 2.13 -4.30 -3.22
N THR A 78 1.94 -5.57 -2.85
CA THR A 78 2.60 -6.20 -1.70
C THR A 78 4.06 -6.59 -1.99
N ALA A 79 4.48 -6.57 -3.26
CA ALA A 79 5.83 -6.91 -3.69
C ALA A 79 6.79 -5.69 -3.69
N THR A 80 6.26 -4.48 -3.56
CA THR A 80 7.07 -3.26 -3.52
C THR A 80 7.20 -2.70 -2.11
N SER A 81 8.44 -2.49 -1.64
CA SER A 81 8.72 -2.00 -0.28
C SER A 81 8.51 -0.49 -0.07
N PHE A 82 8.15 0.27 -1.11
CA PHE A 82 8.02 1.73 -1.08
C PHE A 82 6.76 2.21 -1.78
N ILE A 83 6.15 3.27 -1.24
CA ILE A 83 5.11 4.02 -1.96
C ILE A 83 5.79 4.76 -3.13
N ARG A 84 5.30 4.52 -4.35
CA ARG A 84 5.80 5.14 -5.58
C ARG A 84 4.73 6.02 -6.21
N GLY A 85 5.15 7.05 -6.93
CA GLY A 85 4.25 7.94 -7.66
C GLY A 85 5.01 8.81 -8.65
N PRO A 86 4.31 9.70 -9.39
CA PRO A 86 4.95 10.63 -10.30
C PRO A 86 6.01 11.48 -9.59
N ALA A 87 7.18 11.64 -10.21
CA ALA A 87 8.34 12.28 -9.59
C ALA A 87 8.02 13.66 -8.99
N ALA A 88 7.29 14.50 -9.72
CA ALA A 88 6.91 15.84 -9.25
C ALA A 88 6.07 15.82 -7.95
N ILE A 89 5.16 14.85 -7.82
CA ILE A 89 4.29 14.70 -6.65
C ILE A 89 5.11 14.22 -5.45
N ILE A 90 5.94 13.18 -5.66
CA ILE A 90 6.81 12.64 -4.61
C ILE A 90 7.83 13.68 -4.14
N SER A 91 8.40 14.47 -5.05
CA SER A 91 9.33 15.55 -4.70
C SER A 91 8.67 16.65 -3.87
N ALA A 92 7.45 17.07 -4.23
CA ALA A 92 6.73 18.08 -3.46
C ALA A 92 6.36 17.60 -2.05
N ILE A 93 5.90 16.34 -1.94
CA ILE A 93 5.66 15.69 -0.65
C ILE A 93 6.95 15.60 0.17
N ALA A 94 8.07 15.22 -0.46
CA ALA A 94 9.36 15.10 0.21
C ALA A 94 9.85 16.44 0.76
N GLU A 95 9.69 17.53 -0.01
CA GLU A 95 10.00 18.89 0.44
C GLU A 95 9.14 19.30 1.63
N GLU A 96 7.83 19.07 1.55
CA GLU A 96 6.87 19.43 2.60
C GLU A 96 7.14 18.72 3.94
N ILE A 97 7.61 17.48 3.92
CA ILE A 97 7.98 16.73 5.13
C ILE A 97 9.45 16.91 5.53
N GLY A 98 10.21 17.75 4.82
CA GLY A 98 11.63 18.01 5.11
C GLY A 98 12.56 16.83 4.80
N ALA A 99 12.18 15.93 3.90
CA ALA A 99 13.01 14.80 3.50
C ALA A 99 14.21 15.26 2.66
N GLN A 100 15.40 14.80 3.04
CA GLN A 100 16.64 15.12 2.35
C GLN A 100 17.10 13.97 1.47
N VAL A 101 17.41 14.27 0.21
CA VAL A 101 18.08 13.32 -0.69
C VAL A 101 19.55 13.23 -0.30
N ARG A 102 19.99 12.07 0.17
CA ARG A 102 21.43 11.80 0.28
C ARG A 102 21.96 11.47 -1.11
N ALA A 103 22.86 12.31 -1.63
CA ALA A 103 23.65 11.93 -2.79
C ALA A 103 24.44 10.67 -2.45
N LYS A 104 24.25 9.60 -3.22
CA LYS A 104 25.05 8.38 -3.10
C LYS A 104 26.18 8.41 -4.12
N ALA A 105 27.25 7.67 -3.84
CA ALA A 105 28.46 7.59 -4.65
C ALA A 105 28.17 7.32 -6.15
N PRO A 106 29.09 7.71 -7.07
CA PRO A 106 28.88 7.54 -8.50
C PRO A 106 28.52 6.10 -8.87
N GLY A 107 27.44 5.91 -9.63
CA GLY A 107 27.00 4.59 -10.11
C GLY A 107 25.84 3.95 -9.36
N GLN A 108 25.29 4.61 -8.32
CA GLN A 108 24.11 4.12 -7.62
C GLN A 108 22.93 5.08 -7.81
N LEU A 109 21.75 4.55 -8.18
CA LEU A 109 20.53 5.33 -8.28
C LEU A 109 20.30 6.08 -6.94
N PRO A 110 19.95 7.38 -6.97
CA PRO A 110 19.76 8.16 -5.77
C PRO A 110 18.71 7.52 -4.87
N LEU A 111 19.09 7.19 -3.63
CA LEU A 111 18.17 6.68 -2.62
C LEU A 111 17.41 7.87 -2.04
N ILE A 112 16.30 8.24 -2.67
CA ILE A 112 15.36 9.25 -2.16
C ILE A 112 14.62 8.71 -0.91
N PHE A 113 14.61 7.40 -0.70
CA PHE A 113 13.55 6.75 0.08
C PHE A 113 13.90 6.32 1.51
N GLN A 114 15.12 6.57 2.00
CA GLN A 114 15.50 6.04 3.33
C GLN A 114 14.86 6.80 4.51
N ASN A 115 14.25 7.98 4.27
CA ASN A 115 13.65 8.82 5.30
C ASN A 115 12.18 9.23 5.03
N ILE A 116 11.47 8.68 4.04
CA ILE A 116 10.05 9.03 3.76
C ILE A 116 9.08 8.14 4.58
N ILE A 117 9.52 7.62 5.72
CA ILE A 117 8.66 6.84 6.63
C ILE A 117 8.47 7.65 7.91
N ALA A 118 7.62 8.68 7.86
CA ALA A 118 7.14 9.34 9.08
C ALA A 118 5.86 10.19 8.95
N SER A 119 5.42 10.60 7.75
CA SER A 119 4.21 11.47 7.68
C SER A 119 3.47 11.50 6.35
N LEU A 120 3.43 10.39 5.63
CA LEU A 120 2.41 10.26 4.59
C LEU A 120 1.11 9.80 5.24
N LYS A 121 0.30 10.77 5.71
CA LYS A 121 -1.12 10.52 5.90
C LYS A 121 -1.74 10.52 4.51
N ILE A 122 -1.89 9.34 3.90
CA ILE A 122 -2.84 9.21 2.78
C ILE A 122 -4.22 9.32 3.43
N THR A 123 -4.69 10.54 3.58
CA THR A 123 -5.83 10.82 4.47
C THR A 123 -7.17 10.48 3.85
N ASN A 124 -7.24 10.22 2.54
CA ASN A 124 -8.48 9.88 1.86
C ASN A 124 -8.24 8.98 0.64
N PHE A 125 -8.59 7.69 0.77
CA PHE A 125 -9.11 6.92 -0.35
C PHE A 125 -10.61 7.23 -0.40
N ILE A 126 -10.97 8.26 -1.15
CA ILE A 126 -12.33 8.47 -1.66
C ILE A 126 -12.15 8.53 -3.18
#